data_AF-A0A968MH41-F1
#
_entry.id   AF-A0A968MH41-F1
#
_cell.length_a   1.000
_cell.length_b   1.000
_cell.length_c   1.000
_cell.angle_alpha   90.00
_cell.angle_beta   90.00
_cell.angle_gamma   90.00
#
_symmetry.space_group_name_H-M   'P 1'
#
loop_
_entity.id
_entity.type
_entity.pdbx_description
1 polymer ?
#
loop_
_entity_poly.entity_id
_entity_poly.type
_entity_poly.pdbx_seq_one_letter_code
_entity_poly.pdbx_strand_id
1 'polypeptide(L)'
;MYLWSNGSTSSQITVKTSGSYFVSIMNEYGCTINSDTFLINVFPLPVATIHPDGPTSRCTGNVVLTANSGLGYSYYWSTGETTQSIVVDSSGSYYVTVTDENGCSLTSSSLNIGIGYLLADINRDGLVDGLDYLAVLVKFGQTCTDCNEDIIKNGQVDGLDYLEVLQKLGSSCLE
;
A
#
# COMPACT_ATOMS: atom_id res chain seq x y z
N MET A 1 31.27 -36.41 20.77
CA MET A 1 30.63 -35.94 19.52
C MET A 1 29.14 -35.70 19.75
N TYR A 2 28.57 -34.71 19.06
CA TYR A 2 27.12 -34.48 19.03
C TYR A 2 26.54 -35.14 17.78
N LEU A 3 25.30 -35.62 17.87
CA LEU A 3 24.51 -36.08 16.75
C LEU A 3 23.06 -35.67 16.98
N TRP A 4 22.61 -34.67 16.24
CA TRP A 4 21.22 -34.21 16.27
C TRP A 4 20.33 -35.15 15.47
N SER A 5 19.04 -35.17 15.79
CA SER A 5 18.04 -35.96 15.05
C SER A 5 17.94 -35.63 13.55
N ASN A 6 18.42 -34.45 13.14
CA ASN A 6 18.55 -34.04 11.73
C ASN A 6 19.89 -34.44 11.08
N GLY A 7 20.74 -35.22 11.78
CA GLY A 7 22.04 -35.67 11.32
C GLY A 7 23.20 -34.68 11.51
N SER A 8 22.95 -33.48 12.05
CA SER A 8 24.02 -32.52 12.34
C SER A 8 24.92 -32.99 13.48
N THR A 9 26.22 -32.71 13.40
CA THR A 9 27.20 -32.99 14.46
C THR A 9 27.73 -31.72 15.15
N SER A 10 27.18 -30.56 14.79
CA SER A 10 27.54 -29.27 15.38
C SER A 10 27.03 -29.13 16.80
N SER A 11 27.64 -28.27 17.61
CA SER A 11 27.18 -27.95 18.97
C SER A 11 25.84 -27.19 19.01
N GLN A 12 25.38 -26.68 17.86
CA GLN A 12 24.13 -25.96 17.69
C GLN A 12 23.50 -26.27 16.32
N ILE A 13 22.17 -26.15 16.23
CA ILE A 13 21.40 -26.26 15.00
C ILE A 13 20.40 -25.11 14.89
N THR A 14 20.14 -24.65 13.66
CA THR A 14 19.02 -23.77 13.34
C THR A 14 17.96 -24.61 12.62
N VAL A 15 16.76 -24.69 13.16
CA VAL A 15 15.65 -25.44 12.56
C VAL A 15 14.70 -24.48 11.84
N LYS A 16 14.18 -24.91 10.68
CA LYS A 16 13.24 -24.13 9.86
C LYS A 16 11.92 -24.85 9.60
N THR A 17 11.78 -26.06 10.11
CA THR A 17 10.65 -26.96 9.85
C THR A 17 10.11 -27.43 11.19
N SER A 18 8.78 -27.59 11.27
CA SER A 18 8.18 -28.25 12.43
C SER A 18 8.70 -29.68 12.55
N GLY A 19 8.92 -30.13 13.78
CA GLY A 19 9.42 -31.47 14.02
C GLY A 19 9.89 -31.68 15.46
N SER A 20 10.20 -32.94 15.75
CA SER A 20 10.77 -33.37 17.02
C SER A 20 12.28 -33.42 16.91
N TYR A 21 12.96 -32.69 17.79
CA TYR A 21 14.41 -32.61 17.82
C TYR A 21 14.97 -33.15 19.13
N PHE A 22 16.04 -33.92 19.05
CA PHE A 22 16.83 -34.39 20.19
C PHE A 22 18.30 -34.43 19.78
N VAL A 23 19.19 -34.43 20.76
CA VAL A 23 20.63 -34.58 20.55
C VAL A 23 21.15 -35.82 21.27
N SER A 24 21.92 -36.62 20.54
CA SER A 24 22.70 -37.72 21.07
C SER A 24 24.14 -37.26 21.28
N ILE A 25 24.70 -37.54 22.45
CA ILE A 25 26.11 -37.27 22.75
C ILE A 25 26.82 -38.60 22.91
N MET A 26 27.96 -38.76 22.23
CA MET A 26 28.84 -39.92 22.38
C MET A 26 30.20 -39.48 22.92
N ASN A 27 30.70 -40.18 23.94
CA ASN A 27 32.06 -39.96 24.45
C ASN A 27 33.13 -40.70 23.62
N GLU A 28 34.41 -40.50 23.93
CA GLU A 28 35.53 -41.16 23.25
C GLU A 28 35.51 -42.71 23.43
N TYR A 29 34.86 -43.19 24.49
CA TYR A 29 34.71 -44.61 24.81
C TYR A 29 33.48 -45.27 24.15
N GLY A 30 32.74 -44.54 23.31
CA GLY A 30 31.58 -45.08 22.57
C GLY A 30 30.26 -45.14 23.33
N CYS A 31 30.17 -44.63 24.57
CA CYS A 31 28.91 -44.55 25.31
C CYS A 31 28.04 -43.42 24.77
N THR A 32 26.75 -43.68 24.54
CA THR A 32 25.77 -42.70 24.03
C THR A 32 24.72 -42.36 25.08
N ILE A 33 24.33 -41.09 25.11
CA ILE A 33 23.15 -40.60 25.83
C ILE A 33 22.30 -39.73 24.91
N ASN A 34 20.99 -39.72 25.11
CA ASN A 34 20.06 -38.85 24.38
C ASN A 34 19.49 -37.80 25.34
N SER A 35 19.27 -36.59 24.82
CA SER A 35 18.45 -35.59 25.50
C SER A 35 16.97 -35.96 25.46
N ASP A 36 16.16 -35.22 26.23
CA ASP A 36 14.72 -35.18 26.00
C ASP A 36 14.39 -34.69 24.58
N THR A 37 13.22 -35.10 24.10
CA THR A 37 12.68 -34.66 22.81
C THR A 37 12.00 -33.31 22.96
N PHE A 38 12.41 -32.35 22.14
CA PHE A 38 11.77 -31.05 22.04
C PHE A 38 10.90 -30.96 20.78
N LEU A 39 9.65 -30.54 20.92
CA LEU A 39 8.73 -30.34 19.81
C LEU A 39 8.78 -28.89 19.34
N ILE A 40 9.12 -28.68 18.07
CA ILE A 40 9.16 -27.36 17.45
C ILE A 40 8.01 -27.25 16.46
N ASN A 41 7.25 -26.16 16.55
CA ASN A 41 6.25 -25.82 15.55
C ASN A 41 6.61 -24.52 14.83
N VAL A 42 6.71 -24.60 13.51
CA VAL A 42 6.95 -23.48 12.60
C VAL A 42 5.69 -23.28 11.78
N PHE A 43 5.09 -22.09 11.89
CA PHE A 43 3.89 -21.74 11.13
C PHE A 43 4.28 -21.05 9.81
N PRO A 44 3.51 -21.26 8.72
CA PRO A 44 3.71 -20.52 7.48
C PRO A 44 3.41 -19.04 7.71
N LEU A 45 4.09 -18.17 6.96
CA LEU A 45 3.75 -16.74 6.94
C LEU A 45 2.36 -16.54 6.29
N PRO A 46 1.58 -15.54 6.74
CA PRO A 46 0.36 -15.17 6.04
C PRO A 46 0.69 -14.60 4.66
N VAL A 47 -0.31 -14.59 3.78
CA VAL A 47 -0.26 -13.81 2.54
C VAL A 47 -0.69 -12.37 2.84
N ALA A 48 -0.01 -11.38 2.27
CA ALA A 48 -0.35 -9.97 2.40
C ALA A 48 -0.40 -9.32 1.01
N THR A 49 -1.61 -9.02 0.51
CA THR A 49 -1.83 -8.36 -0.78
C THR A 49 -2.91 -7.28 -0.67
N ILE A 50 -2.78 -6.22 -1.49
CA ILE A 50 -3.74 -5.12 -1.57
C ILE A 50 -4.47 -5.21 -2.90
N HIS A 51 -5.80 -5.11 -2.86
CA HIS A 51 -6.68 -5.03 -4.02
C HIS A 51 -7.39 -3.68 -4.03
N PRO A 52 -7.05 -2.76 -4.96
CA PRO A 52 -7.79 -1.53 -5.14
C PRO A 52 -9.14 -1.80 -5.82
N ASP A 53 -10.18 -1.13 -5.36
CA ASP A 53 -11.50 -1.11 -6.01
C ASP A 53 -11.52 -0.05 -7.12
N GLY A 54 -10.91 -0.42 -8.25
CA GLY A 54 -10.83 0.42 -9.45
C GLY A 54 -9.44 1.03 -9.72
N PRO A 55 -9.38 2.10 -10.54
CA PRO A 55 -8.13 2.72 -10.96
C PRO A 55 -7.34 3.29 -9.77
N THR A 56 -6.02 3.08 -9.79
CA THR A 56 -5.09 3.61 -8.78
C THR A 56 -4.70 5.06 -9.05
N SER A 57 -5.01 5.59 -10.24
CA SER A 57 -4.84 7.00 -10.60
C SER A 57 -6.20 7.64 -10.90
N ARG A 58 -6.56 8.70 -10.18
CA ARG A 58 -7.83 9.42 -10.31
C ARG A 58 -7.65 10.93 -10.21
N CYS A 59 -8.49 11.66 -10.96
CA CYS A 59 -8.45 13.12 -11.00
C CYS A 59 -9.24 13.73 -9.81
N THR A 60 -10.23 13.01 -9.24
CA THR A 60 -10.88 13.33 -7.96
C THR A 60 -11.40 12.05 -7.27
N GLY A 61 -11.78 12.18 -5.99
CA GLY A 61 -12.49 11.14 -5.25
C GLY A 61 -11.58 10.27 -4.40
N ASN A 62 -12.09 9.11 -4.03
CA ASN A 62 -11.38 8.15 -3.19
C ASN A 62 -11.19 6.81 -3.90
N VAL A 63 -10.27 6.02 -3.37
CA VAL A 63 -10.01 4.64 -3.75
C VAL A 63 -10.21 3.76 -2.52
N VAL A 64 -10.98 2.69 -2.65
CA VAL A 64 -11.09 1.68 -1.59
C VAL A 64 -9.96 0.67 -1.78
N LEU A 65 -9.14 0.46 -0.76
CA LEU A 65 -8.10 -0.56 -0.74
C LEU A 65 -8.53 -1.69 0.17
N THR A 66 -8.48 -2.93 -0.32
CA THR A 66 -8.88 -4.11 0.45
C THR A 66 -7.72 -5.08 0.57
N ALA A 67 -7.33 -5.41 1.81
CA ALA A 67 -6.37 -6.46 2.09
C ALA A 67 -7.02 -7.84 1.90
N ASN A 68 -6.22 -8.86 1.60
CA ASN A 68 -6.71 -10.23 1.52
C ASN A 68 -7.35 -10.70 2.83
N SER A 69 -8.43 -11.47 2.72
CA SER A 69 -9.11 -12.07 3.86
C SER A 69 -8.37 -13.32 4.35
N GLY A 70 -8.50 -13.60 5.64
CA GLY A 70 -8.05 -14.82 6.28
C GLY A 70 -8.68 -14.96 7.67
N LEU A 71 -8.93 -16.19 8.10
CA LEU A 71 -9.44 -16.44 9.45
C LEU A 71 -8.38 -16.03 10.48
N GLY A 72 -8.78 -15.26 11.49
CA GLY A 72 -7.88 -14.78 12.53
C GLY A 72 -6.88 -13.71 12.06
N TYR A 73 -7.03 -13.16 10.86
CA TYR A 73 -6.14 -12.10 10.37
C TYR A 73 -6.45 -10.76 11.05
N SER A 74 -5.39 -10.04 11.38
CA SER A 74 -5.41 -8.65 11.81
C SER A 74 -4.60 -7.79 10.83
N TYR A 75 -5.00 -6.52 10.70
CA TYR A 75 -4.50 -5.62 9.68
C TYR A 75 -3.91 -4.37 10.33
N TYR A 76 -2.83 -3.86 9.75
CA TYR A 76 -2.26 -2.55 10.10
C TYR A 76 -1.81 -1.84 8.83
N TRP A 77 -2.51 -0.78 8.46
CA TRP A 77 -2.21 0.00 7.27
C TRP A 77 -1.17 1.07 7.53
N SER A 78 -0.47 1.51 6.49
CA SER A 78 0.45 2.65 6.55
C SER A 78 -0.23 3.96 6.98
N THR A 79 -1.56 4.03 6.92
CA THR A 79 -2.38 5.14 7.42
C THR A 79 -2.65 5.07 8.93
N GLY A 80 -2.34 3.95 9.59
CA GLY A 80 -2.66 3.68 11.00
C GLY A 80 -4.00 2.96 11.22
N GLU A 81 -4.77 2.73 10.16
CA GLU A 81 -6.05 2.00 10.21
C GLU A 81 -5.85 0.50 10.41
N THR A 82 -6.83 -0.19 11.01
CA THR A 82 -6.76 -1.64 11.32
C THR A 82 -7.90 -2.48 10.73
N THR A 83 -8.70 -1.90 9.86
CA THR A 83 -9.78 -2.60 9.15
C THR A 83 -9.23 -3.37 7.94
N GLN A 84 -9.97 -4.38 7.46
CA GLN A 84 -9.57 -5.10 6.24
C GLN A 84 -9.58 -4.18 5.01
N SER A 85 -10.53 -3.25 4.95
CA SER A 85 -10.63 -2.27 3.86
C SER A 85 -10.51 -0.86 4.41
N ILE A 86 -9.80 -0.01 3.67
CA ILE A 86 -9.65 1.42 3.95
C ILE A 86 -10.07 2.24 2.74
N VAL A 87 -10.46 3.49 2.98
CA VAL A 87 -10.76 4.47 1.94
C VAL A 87 -9.66 5.52 1.98
N VAL A 88 -9.01 5.76 0.83
CA VAL A 88 -7.93 6.74 0.71
C VAL A 88 -8.30 7.81 -0.30
N ASP A 89 -8.02 9.07 0.02
CA ASP A 89 -8.36 10.25 -0.78
C ASP A 89 -7.14 11.12 -1.15
N SER A 90 -5.95 10.72 -0.70
CA SER A 90 -4.68 11.39 -1.01
C SER A 90 -3.76 10.54 -1.88
N SER A 91 -2.99 11.20 -2.75
CA SER A 91 -1.83 10.58 -3.41
C SER A 91 -0.83 10.06 -2.38
N GLY A 92 -0.27 8.87 -2.62
CA GLY A 92 0.71 8.29 -1.71
C GLY A 92 0.99 6.82 -1.99
N SER A 93 1.94 6.28 -1.23
CA SER A 93 2.28 4.86 -1.24
C SER A 93 1.64 4.18 -0.03
N TYR A 94 0.83 3.16 -0.26
CA TYR A 94 0.07 2.46 0.76
C TYR A 94 0.54 1.01 0.88
N TYR A 95 0.72 0.53 2.11
CA TYR A 95 1.05 -0.86 2.40
C TYR A 95 0.25 -1.33 3.61
N VAL A 96 0.07 -2.65 3.72
CA VAL A 96 -0.61 -3.29 4.85
C VAL A 96 0.26 -4.39 5.43
N THR A 97 0.35 -4.42 6.77
CA THR A 97 0.90 -5.55 7.50
C THR A 97 -0.26 -6.43 7.96
N VAL A 98 -0.23 -7.70 7.55
CA VAL A 98 -1.19 -8.73 7.94
C VAL A 98 -0.54 -9.63 8.97
N THR A 99 -1.22 -9.86 10.10
CA THR A 99 -0.77 -10.79 11.15
C THR A 99 -1.81 -11.87 11.36
N ASP A 100 -1.40 -13.14 11.37
CA ASP A 100 -2.28 -14.28 11.60
C ASP A 100 -2.50 -14.56 13.10
N GLU A 101 -3.34 -15.57 13.39
CA GLU A 101 -3.63 -16.00 14.76
C GLU A 101 -2.43 -16.62 15.51
N ASN A 102 -1.42 -17.07 14.76
CA ASN A 102 -0.18 -17.64 15.30
C ASN A 102 0.88 -16.56 15.58
N GLY A 103 0.58 -15.28 15.31
CA GLY A 103 1.46 -14.14 15.50
C GLY A 103 2.51 -13.97 14.39
N CYS A 104 2.36 -14.67 13.27
CA CYS A 104 3.20 -14.48 12.09
C CYS A 104 2.71 -13.27 11.29
N SER A 105 3.62 -12.35 10.97
CA SER A 105 3.29 -11.13 10.23
C SER A 105 4.01 -11.05 8.88
N LEU A 106 3.32 -10.50 7.88
CA LEU A 106 3.90 -10.15 6.58
C LEU A 106 3.40 -8.78 6.13
N THR A 107 4.29 -7.98 5.56
CA THR A 107 3.94 -6.69 4.95
C THR A 107 3.83 -6.84 3.44
N SER A 108 2.75 -6.31 2.86
CA SER A 108 2.53 -6.30 1.41
C SER A 108 3.58 -5.45 0.68
N SER A 109 3.69 -5.63 -0.63
CA SER A 109 4.34 -4.62 -1.48
C SER A 109 3.57 -3.30 -1.41
N SER A 110 4.27 -2.18 -1.54
CA SER A 110 3.64 -0.87 -1.57
C SER A 110 2.85 -0.66 -2.87
N LEU A 111 1.62 -0.15 -2.74
CA LEU A 111 0.74 0.25 -3.84
C LEU A 111 0.71 1.77 -3.93
N ASN A 112 1.06 2.33 -5.09
CA ASN A 112 0.99 3.78 -5.31
C ASN A 112 -0.40 4.17 -5.79
N ILE A 113 -1.00 5.14 -5.11
CA ILE A 113 -2.25 5.77 -5.47
C ILE A 113 -1.94 7.22 -5.88
N GLY A 114 -2.45 7.63 -7.03
CA GLY A 114 -2.35 9.00 -7.54
C GLY A 114 -3.72 9.66 -7.52
N ILE A 115 -3.95 10.55 -6.58
CA ILE A 115 -5.13 11.43 -6.53
C ILE A 115 -4.64 12.87 -6.70
N GLY A 116 -4.97 13.49 -7.83
CA GLY A 116 -4.45 14.79 -8.19
C GLY A 116 -5.45 15.60 -9.00
N TYR A 117 -5.52 16.89 -8.72
CA TYR A 117 -6.28 17.84 -9.51
C TYR A 117 -5.50 18.22 -10.76
N LEU A 118 -6.21 18.47 -11.85
CA LEU A 118 -5.63 19.13 -13.00
C LEU A 118 -5.58 20.62 -12.69
N LEU A 119 -4.37 21.18 -12.60
CA LEU A 119 -4.18 22.62 -12.65
C LEU A 119 -4.06 23.01 -14.13
N ALA A 120 -4.95 23.88 -14.59
CA ALA A 120 -4.84 24.45 -15.92
C ALA A 120 -3.99 25.72 -15.84
N ASP A 121 -2.93 25.77 -16.65
CA ASP A 121 -2.27 27.02 -17.00
C ASP A 121 -3.25 27.84 -17.86
N ILE A 122 -3.82 28.89 -17.25
CA ILE A 122 -4.83 29.76 -17.87
C ILE A 122 -4.16 30.96 -18.54
N ASN A 123 -2.92 31.28 -18.20
CA ASN A 123 -2.21 32.45 -18.72
C ASN A 123 -1.31 32.11 -19.95
N ARG A 124 -1.12 30.81 -20.24
CA ARG A 124 -0.33 30.26 -21.36
C ARG A 124 1.16 30.65 -21.31
N ASP A 125 1.73 30.84 -20.12
CA ASP A 125 3.16 31.10 -19.95
C ASP A 125 4.00 29.80 -19.90
N GLY A 126 3.34 28.64 -19.82
CA GLY A 126 3.99 27.33 -19.79
C GLY A 126 4.63 26.99 -18.44
N LEU A 127 4.33 27.77 -17.40
CA LEU A 127 4.68 27.52 -16.02
C LEU A 127 3.38 27.26 -15.24
N VAL A 128 3.50 26.63 -14.07
CA VAL A 128 2.38 26.48 -13.12
C VAL A 128 2.85 27.17 -11.86
N ASP A 129 2.63 28.49 -11.79
CA ASP A 129 3.15 29.36 -10.74
C ASP A 129 2.09 30.25 -10.06
N GLY A 130 2.55 31.19 -9.24
CA GLY A 130 1.72 32.03 -8.38
C GLY A 130 0.71 32.94 -9.09
N LEU A 131 0.74 33.04 -10.43
CA LEU A 131 -0.26 33.75 -11.22
C LEU A 131 -1.34 32.82 -11.83
N ASP A 132 -1.17 31.49 -11.73
CA ASP A 132 -2.08 30.46 -12.27
C ASP A 132 -3.15 29.97 -11.29
N TYR A 133 -3.37 30.72 -10.21
CA TYR A 133 -4.38 30.40 -9.20
C TYR A 133 -5.80 30.75 -9.66
N LEU A 134 -6.29 30.10 -10.73
CA LEU A 134 -7.70 29.71 -10.76
C LEU A 134 -7.76 28.22 -10.53
N ALA A 135 -7.73 27.83 -9.25
CA ALA A 135 -8.10 26.50 -8.84
C ALA A 135 -9.56 26.25 -9.28
N VAL A 136 -9.76 25.64 -10.44
CA VAL A 136 -11.07 25.11 -10.79
C VAL A 136 -11.27 23.89 -9.90
N LEU A 137 -11.83 24.13 -8.71
CA LEU A 137 -12.44 23.10 -7.88
C LEU A 137 -13.62 22.52 -8.67
N VAL A 138 -13.35 21.54 -9.54
CA VAL A 138 -14.42 20.71 -10.11
C VAL A 138 -14.92 19.76 -9.02
N LYS A 139 -15.60 20.31 -8.01
CA LYS A 139 -16.60 19.55 -7.26
C LYS A 139 -17.83 19.50 -8.15
N PHE A 140 -18.29 18.31 -8.50
CA PHE A 140 -19.65 18.13 -9.02
C PHE A 140 -20.65 18.66 -7.96
N GLY A 141 -21.07 19.93 -8.11
CA GLY A 141 -22.16 20.53 -7.33
C GLY A 141 -21.82 21.63 -6.33
N GLN A 142 -20.67 22.30 -6.37
CA GLN A 142 -20.47 23.54 -5.57
C GLN A 142 -20.14 24.74 -6.46
N THR A 143 -21.02 25.75 -6.42
CA THR A 143 -20.82 27.04 -7.08
C THR A 143 -19.78 27.85 -6.30
N CYS A 144 -18.72 28.30 -6.99
CA CYS A 144 -17.73 29.20 -6.42
C CYS A 144 -18.42 30.55 -6.09
N THR A 145 -18.46 30.90 -4.81
CA THR A 145 -19.17 32.10 -4.31
C THR A 145 -18.24 33.30 -4.10
N ASP A 146 -16.93 33.17 -4.40
CA ASP A 146 -15.90 34.21 -4.22
C ASP A 146 -14.96 34.34 -5.44
N CYS A 147 -15.50 34.26 -6.67
CA CYS A 147 -14.76 34.74 -7.84
C CYS A 147 -14.78 36.28 -7.83
N ASN A 148 -13.82 36.88 -7.14
CA ASN A 148 -13.66 38.32 -7.05
C ASN A 148 -13.49 38.95 -8.45
N GLU A 149 -14.07 40.14 -8.63
CA GLU A 149 -14.65 40.70 -9.87
C GLU A 149 -13.74 41.06 -11.07
N ASP A 150 -12.46 40.67 -11.19
CA ASP A 150 -11.56 41.35 -12.15
C ASP A 150 -11.15 40.62 -13.45
N ILE A 151 -11.71 39.46 -13.79
CA ILE A 151 -11.19 38.68 -14.93
C ILE A 151 -11.73 39.10 -16.32
N ILE A 152 -12.77 39.94 -16.44
CA ILE A 152 -13.34 40.26 -17.77
C ILE A 152 -13.66 41.74 -17.95
N LYS A 153 -12.65 42.56 -18.28
CA LYS A 153 -12.82 43.74 -19.15
C LYS A 153 -11.62 43.97 -20.07
N ASN A 154 -11.91 44.01 -21.37
CA ASN A 154 -11.06 44.42 -22.50
C ASN A 154 -9.98 43.45 -23.01
N GLY A 155 -10.41 42.33 -23.59
CA GLY A 155 -9.80 41.89 -24.85
C GLY A 155 -9.40 40.42 -24.96
N GLN A 156 -10.36 39.61 -25.42
CA GLN A 156 -10.19 38.37 -26.18
C GLN A 156 -9.56 37.16 -25.45
N VAL A 157 -10.42 36.38 -24.80
CA VAL A 157 -10.32 34.91 -24.92
C VAL A 157 -10.95 34.56 -26.26
N ASP A 158 -10.12 34.48 -27.30
CA ASP A 158 -10.56 34.07 -28.63
C ASP A 158 -10.88 32.57 -28.62
N GLY A 159 -12.17 32.26 -28.77
CA GLY A 159 -12.62 31.06 -29.46
C GLY A 159 -12.39 29.70 -28.81
N LEU A 160 -12.29 29.60 -27.48
CA LEU A 160 -12.49 28.32 -26.80
C LEU A 160 -13.65 28.48 -25.84
N ASP A 161 -14.78 27.90 -26.22
CA ASP A 161 -15.93 27.75 -25.33
C ASP A 161 -15.43 27.07 -24.04
N TYR A 162 -15.91 27.50 -22.89
CA TYR A 162 -15.60 26.86 -21.60
C TYR A 162 -15.80 25.34 -21.68
N LEU A 163 -16.76 24.91 -22.51
CA LEU A 163 -17.04 23.52 -22.85
C LEU A 163 -15.91 22.81 -23.62
N GLU A 164 -15.19 23.49 -24.52
CA GLU A 164 -14.05 22.94 -25.28
C GLU A 164 -12.79 22.81 -24.41
N VAL A 165 -12.58 23.73 -23.47
CA VAL A 165 -11.51 23.63 -22.48
C VAL A 165 -11.77 22.43 -21.57
N LEU A 166 -13.01 22.25 -21.10
CA LEU A 166 -13.42 21.07 -20.32
C LEU A 166 -13.29 19.75 -21.11
N GLN A 167 -13.58 19.74 -22.42
CA GLN A 167 -13.40 18.55 -23.26
C GLN A 167 -11.92 18.19 -23.47
N LYS A 168 -11.05 19.18 -23.70
CA LYS A 168 -9.60 18.95 -23.89
C LYS A 168 -8.91 18.52 -22.60
N LEU A 169 -9.32 19.05 -21.46
CA LEU A 169 -8.86 18.62 -20.14
C LEU A 169 -9.45 17.25 -19.73
N GLY A 170 -10.66 16.92 -20.20
CA GLY A 170 -11.28 15.61 -20.01
C GLY A 170 -10.64 14.47 -20.81
N SER A 171 -9.95 14.78 -21.92
CA SER A 171 -9.30 13.78 -22.78
C SER A 171 -7.92 13.30 -22.32
N SER A 172 -7.28 13.94 -21.35
CA SER A 172 -5.99 13.47 -20.78
C SER A 172 -6.14 12.61 -19.51
N CYS A 173 -7.36 12.38 -19.03
CA CYS A 173 -7.72 11.52 -17.89
C CYS A 173 -8.55 10.28 -18.33
N LEU A 174 -8.47 9.84 -19.59
CA LEU A 174 -9.20 8.65 -20.10
C LEU A 174 -8.30 7.78 -20.97
N GLU A 175 -7.49 6.93 -20.35
CA GLU A 175 -7.24 5.53 -20.78
C GLU A 175 -7.02 4.66 -19.54
#